data_AF-A0A2G9T475-F1
#
_entry.id   AF-A0A2G9T475-F1
#
_cell.length_a   1.000
_cell.length_b   1.000
_cell.length_c   1.000
_cell.angle_alpha   90.00
_cell.angle_beta   90.00
_cell.angle_gamma   90.00
#
_symmetry.space_group_name_H-M   'P 1'
#
loop_
_entity.id
_entity.type
_entity.pdbx_description
1 polymer ?
#
loop_
_entity_poly.entity_id
_entity_poly.type
_entity_poly.pdbx_seq_one_letter_code
_entity_poly.pdbx_strand_id
1 'polypeptide(L)'
;AKNIGVWLSILDMISKFTVLINALVIAFTSDFIPKTMYYIANSSMIGYVNSSLSYFDATEFEMKSSQFSNVTQCRYRGFRRSPCSLMTVRSTVYGPEGCDDNMGYSLVWWE
;
A
#
# COMPACT_ATOMS: atom_id res chain seq x y z
N ALA A 1 -12.10 50.92 13.40
CA ALA A 1 -11.48 49.60 13.69
C ALA A 1 -11.97 48.60 12.65
N LYS A 2 -11.05 47.86 12.03
CA LYS A 2 -11.30 47.02 10.85
C LYS A 2 -11.65 45.60 11.30
N ASN A 3 -12.92 45.23 11.18
CA ASN A 3 -13.42 43.94 11.65
C ASN A 3 -12.79 42.80 10.87
N ILE A 4 -12.20 41.83 11.57
CA ILE A 4 -11.73 40.55 11.04
C ILE A 4 -12.90 39.62 10.60
N GLY A 5 -14.11 40.16 10.45
CA GLY A 5 -15.36 39.40 10.34
C GLY A 5 -15.37 38.32 9.26
N VAL A 6 -14.93 38.63 8.03
CA VAL A 6 -14.84 37.63 6.95
C VAL A 6 -13.85 36.52 7.29
N TRP A 7 -12.73 36.84 7.91
CA TRP A 7 -11.73 35.85 8.31
C TRP A 7 -12.24 34.91 9.40
N LEU A 8 -13.11 35.37 10.31
CA LEU A 8 -13.74 34.49 11.30
C LEU A 8 -14.61 33.41 10.65
N SER A 9 -15.37 33.78 9.61
CA SER A 9 -16.16 32.82 8.82
C SER A 9 -15.28 31.79 8.10
N ILE A 10 -14.15 32.24 7.52
CA ILE A 10 -13.18 31.36 6.86
C ILE A 10 -12.54 30.41 7.88
N LEU A 11 -12.12 30.91 9.05
CA LEU A 11 -11.50 30.11 10.09
C LEU A 11 -12.47 29.07 10.68
N ASP A 12 -13.75 29.41 10.83
CA ASP A 12 -14.79 28.45 11.25
C ASP A 12 -14.95 27.32 10.23
N MET A 13 -14.99 27.65 8.93
CA MET A 13 -15.05 26.66 7.86
C MET A 13 -13.83 25.73 7.89
N ILE A 14 -12.62 26.30 7.94
CA ILE A 14 -11.37 25.52 7.98
C ILE A 14 -11.37 24.59 9.20
N SER A 15 -11.75 25.09 10.38
CA SER A 15 -11.76 24.31 11.62
C SER A 15 -12.63 23.05 11.51
N LYS A 16 -13.78 23.15 10.83
CA LYS A 16 -14.67 22.00 10.58
C LYS A 16 -14.04 20.98 9.61
N PHE A 17 -13.37 21.45 8.56
CA PHE A 17 -12.70 20.56 7.61
C PHE A 17 -11.43 19.92 8.16
N THR A 18 -10.71 20.59 9.06
CA THR A 18 -9.44 20.11 9.62
C THR A 18 -9.57 18.73 10.26
N VAL A 19 -10.64 18.47 11.02
CA VAL A 19 -10.84 17.17 11.67
C VAL A 19 -10.97 16.06 10.61
N LEU A 20 -11.79 16.29 9.58
CA LEU A 20 -12.01 15.33 8.51
C LEU A 20 -10.74 15.09 7.70
N ILE A 21 -10.00 16.14 7.34
CA ILE A 21 -8.74 16.03 6.60
C ILE A 21 -7.71 15.24 7.40
N ASN A 22 -7.56 15.51 8.70
CA ASN A 22 -6.63 14.76 9.54
C ASN A 22 -7.02 13.27 9.62
N ALA A 23 -8.30 12.95 9.72
CA ALA A 23 -8.78 11.57 9.69
C ALA A 23 -8.45 10.89 8.34
N LEU A 24 -8.65 11.59 7.22
CA LEU A 24 -8.32 11.08 5.88
C LEU A 24 -6.81 10.88 5.68
N VAL A 25 -5.97 11.78 6.22
CA VAL A 25 -4.51 11.65 6.21
C VAL A 25 -4.08 10.39 6.97
N ILE A 26 -4.63 10.17 8.16
CA ILE A 26 -4.35 8.95 8.92
C ILE A 26 -4.83 7.71 8.16
N ALA A 27 -6.01 7.77 7.54
CA ALA A 27 -6.60 6.62 6.86
C ALA A 27 -5.92 6.24 5.54
N PHE A 28 -5.54 7.21 4.71
CA PHE A 28 -5.18 6.95 3.31
C PHE A 28 -3.73 7.26 2.94
N THR A 29 -3.10 8.26 3.56
CA THR A 29 -1.71 8.63 3.20
C THR A 29 -0.68 8.04 4.15
N SER A 30 -1.09 7.70 5.37
CA SER A 30 -0.23 7.06 6.36
C SER A 30 -0.28 5.53 6.29
N ASP A 31 0.82 4.88 6.66
CA ASP A 31 0.88 3.41 6.82
C ASP A 31 0.23 2.94 8.14
N PHE A 32 -0.56 3.78 8.82
CA PHE A 32 -1.10 3.47 10.15
C PHE A 32 -2.06 2.27 10.12
N ILE A 33 -3.06 2.29 9.23
CA ILE A 33 -4.03 1.19 9.11
C ILE A 33 -3.35 -0.13 8.71
N PRO A 34 -2.55 -0.22 7.63
CA PRO A 34 -1.97 -1.50 7.24
C PRO A 34 -0.98 -2.08 8.26
N LYS A 35 -0.22 -1.24 8.97
CA LYS A 35 0.65 -1.73 10.06
C LYS A 35 -0.16 -2.25 11.24
N THR A 36 -1.23 -1.56 11.59
CA THR A 36 -2.10 -1.96 12.70
C THR A 36 -2.78 -3.29 12.40
N MET A 37 -3.34 -3.48 11.19
CA MET A 37 -3.94 -4.76 10.79
C MET A 37 -2.93 -5.91 10.81
N TYR A 38 -1.73 -5.69 10.25
CA TYR A 38 -0.69 -6.71 10.27
C TYR A 38 -0.28 -7.12 11.69
N TYR A 39 -0.14 -6.14 12.59
CA TYR A 39 0.18 -6.36 13.98
C TYR A 39 -0.94 -7.11 14.71
N ILE A 40 -2.21 -6.79 14.45
CA ILE A 40 -3.36 -7.50 15.03
C ILE A 40 -3.36 -8.97 14.59
N ALA A 41 -3.09 -9.25 13.32
CA ALA A 41 -3.10 -10.61 12.78
C ALA A 41 -1.91 -11.46 13.25
N ASN A 42 -0.70 -10.88 13.33
CA ASN A 42 0.54 -11.62 13.58
C ASN A 42 1.11 -11.42 14.99
N SER A 43 0.53 -10.51 15.79
CA SER A 43 1.02 -10.10 17.12
C SER A 43 2.49 -9.62 17.12
N SER A 44 3.05 -9.29 15.95
CA SER A 44 4.45 -8.92 15.74
C SER A 44 4.58 -8.05 14.48
N MET A 45 5.59 -7.18 14.45
CA MET A 45 5.94 -6.39 13.26
C MET A 45 6.98 -7.08 12.36
N ILE A 46 7.52 -8.22 12.79
CA ILE A 46 8.53 -8.96 12.04
C ILE A 46 7.88 -9.52 10.78
N GLY A 47 8.41 -9.13 9.61
CA GLY A 47 7.88 -9.58 8.31
C GLY A 47 6.91 -8.60 7.64
N TYR A 48 6.52 -7.49 8.29
CA TYR A 48 5.60 -6.51 7.72
C TYR A 48 6.04 -5.98 6.35
N VAL A 49 7.33 -5.65 6.20
CA VAL A 49 7.86 -5.14 4.93
C VAL A 49 7.68 -6.18 3.83
N ASN A 50 7.92 -7.46 4.14
CA ASN A 50 7.71 -8.54 3.18
C ASN A 50 6.23 -8.68 2.82
N SER A 51 5.29 -8.54 3.76
CA SER A 51 3.86 -8.63 3.44
C SER A 51 3.30 -7.40 2.71
N SER A 52 3.90 -6.22 2.88
CA SER A 52 3.46 -4.97 2.22
C SER A 52 3.97 -4.79 0.78
N LEU A 53 4.74 -5.76 0.28
CA LEU A 53 5.39 -5.71 -1.02
C LEU A 53 4.85 -6.79 -1.95
N SER A 54 4.24 -6.36 -3.04
CA SER A 54 3.83 -7.21 -4.17
C SER A 54 5.02 -7.59 -5.04
N TYR A 55 4.95 -8.76 -5.67
CA TYR A 55 5.92 -9.20 -6.66
C TYR A 55 5.53 -8.72 -8.07
N PHE A 56 6.54 -8.43 -8.87
CA PHE A 56 6.44 -8.13 -10.29
C PHE A 56 7.47 -8.94 -11.05
N ASP A 57 7.05 -9.56 -12.15
CA ASP A 57 7.96 -10.23 -13.06
C ASP A 57 8.55 -9.21 -14.04
N ALA A 58 9.86 -9.05 -13.97
CA ALA A 58 10.61 -8.11 -14.79
C ALA A 58 11.40 -8.80 -15.92
N THR A 59 11.23 -10.12 -16.11
CA THR A 59 11.97 -10.90 -17.13
C THR A 59 11.84 -10.33 -18.53
N GLU A 60 10.65 -9.86 -18.91
CA GLU A 60 10.38 -9.25 -20.23
C GLU A 60 10.60 -7.73 -20.25
N PHE A 61 10.95 -7.12 -19.12
CA PHE A 61 11.03 -5.67 -19.00
C PHE A 61 12.46 -5.17 -19.21
N GLU A 62 12.73 -4.62 -20.40
CA GLU A 62 14.01 -3.95 -20.68
C GLU A 62 14.08 -2.59 -19.96
N MET A 63 14.74 -2.56 -18.79
CA MET A 63 14.97 -1.31 -18.07
C MET A 63 16.00 -0.44 -18.80
N LYS A 64 15.54 0.71 -19.33
CA LYS A 64 16.38 1.74 -19.97
C LYS A 64 17.44 2.39 -19.06
N SER A 65 17.33 2.23 -17.73
CA SER A 65 18.22 2.85 -16.74
C SER A 65 19.04 1.77 -16.03
N SER A 66 20.26 1.55 -16.49
CA SER A 66 21.14 0.46 -16.07
C SER A 66 21.98 0.83 -14.84
N GLN A 67 21.40 0.65 -13.65
CA GLN A 67 22.19 0.34 -12.45
C GLN A 67 22.07 -1.14 -12.04
N PHE A 68 21.01 -1.81 -12.49
CA PHE A 68 20.76 -3.23 -12.23
C PHE A 68 20.71 -3.98 -13.57
N SER A 69 21.61 -4.95 -13.75
CA SER A 69 21.63 -5.84 -14.92
C SER A 69 20.96 -7.17 -14.58
N ASN A 70 20.13 -7.71 -15.48
CA ASN A 70 19.49 -9.03 -15.38
C ASN A 70 18.56 -9.20 -14.17
N VAL A 71 17.64 -8.25 -13.94
CA VAL A 71 16.62 -8.37 -12.88
C VAL A 71 15.42 -9.14 -13.41
N THR A 72 15.16 -10.33 -12.87
CA THR A 72 14.00 -11.15 -13.23
C THR A 72 12.77 -10.89 -12.36
N GLN A 73 12.97 -10.44 -11.13
CA GLN A 73 11.90 -10.17 -10.17
C GLN A 73 12.12 -8.84 -9.47
N CYS A 74 11.06 -8.05 -9.38
CA CYS A 74 11.01 -6.81 -8.64
C CYS A 74 9.93 -6.88 -7.55
N ARG A 75 10.06 -6.04 -6.53
CA ARG A 75 9.05 -5.87 -5.48
C ARG A 75 8.65 -4.41 -5.38
N TYR A 76 7.35 -4.14 -5.27
CA TYR A 76 6.81 -2.80 -5.17
C TYR A 76 5.72 -2.74 -4.10
N ARG A 77 5.46 -1.54 -3.57
CA ARG A 77 4.45 -1.35 -2.52
C ARG A 77 3.06 -1.67 -3.05
N GLY A 78 2.37 -2.59 -2.41
CA GLY A 78 1.00 -2.97 -2.78
C GLY A 78 0.57 -4.30 -2.18
N PHE A 79 -0.74 -4.54 -2.24
CA PHE A 79 -1.38 -5.81 -1.89
C PHE A 79 -1.98 -6.41 -3.15
N ARG A 80 -1.12 -6.94 -4.02
CA ARG A 80 -1.50 -7.60 -5.27
C ARG A 80 -1.11 -9.06 -5.23
N ARG A 81 -1.85 -9.88 -5.97
CA ARG A 81 -1.48 -11.28 -6.17
C ARG A 81 -0.14 -11.38 -6.88
N SER A 82 0.61 -12.44 -6.58
CA SER A 82 1.86 -12.71 -7.26
C SER A 82 1.59 -13.19 -8.69
N PRO A 83 2.44 -12.83 -9.66
CA PRO A 83 2.34 -13.37 -11.01
C PRO A 83 2.62 -14.87 -11.01
N CYS A 84 1.93 -15.60 -11.89
CA CYS A 84 2.03 -17.06 -12.03
C CYS A 84 3.43 -17.49 -12.48
N SER A 85 4.09 -16.67 -13.29
CA SER A 85 5.46 -16.90 -13.76
C SER A 85 6.49 -17.00 -12.63
N LEU A 86 6.25 -16.35 -11.49
CA LEU A 86 7.13 -16.38 -10.31
C LEU A 86 6.67 -17.41 -9.26
N MET A 87 5.55 -18.10 -9.46
CA MET A 87 5.04 -19.08 -8.50
C MET A 87 5.65 -20.46 -8.75
N THR A 88 6.67 -20.81 -7.98
CA THR A 88 7.31 -22.15 -8.02
C THR A 88 6.45 -23.24 -7.34
N VAL A 89 5.45 -22.86 -6.52
CA VAL A 89 4.54 -23.75 -5.79
C VAL A 89 3.09 -23.23 -5.93
N ARG A 90 2.08 -24.10 -5.94
CA ARG A 90 0.63 -23.75 -5.98
C ARG A 90 0.10 -23.04 -4.71
N SER A 91 0.95 -22.36 -3.96
CA SER A 91 0.56 -21.54 -2.83
C SER A 91 1.37 -20.26 -2.84
N THR A 92 0.69 -19.13 -2.80
CA THR A 92 1.36 -17.84 -2.63
C THR A 92 1.94 -17.77 -1.22
N VAL A 93 3.00 -16.99 -1.04
CA VAL A 93 3.62 -16.76 0.29
C VAL A 93 2.66 -16.04 1.25
N TYR A 94 1.59 -15.42 0.74
CA TYR A 94 0.75 -14.48 1.50
C TYR A 94 -0.71 -14.89 1.68
N GLY A 95 -1.20 -15.97 1.04
CA GLY A 95 -2.58 -16.43 1.25
C GLY A 95 -2.99 -17.65 0.42
N PRO A 96 -4.22 -18.16 0.62
CA PRO A 96 -4.80 -19.25 -0.19
C PRO A 96 -5.16 -18.81 -1.61
N GLU A 97 -5.03 -17.53 -1.91
CA GLU A 97 -5.30 -16.97 -3.23
C GLU A 97 -4.35 -17.54 -4.28
N GLY A 98 -4.87 -17.81 -5.48
CA GLY A 98 -4.06 -18.22 -6.62
C GLY A 98 -3.18 -17.08 -7.16
N CYS A 99 -2.23 -17.43 -8.03
CA CYS A 99 -1.53 -16.42 -8.81
C CYS A 99 -2.47 -15.66 -9.76
N ASP A 100 -2.06 -14.46 -10.14
CA ASP A 100 -2.76 -13.65 -11.14
C ASP A 100 -1.76 -12.80 -11.93
N ASP A 101 -1.71 -13.02 -13.24
CA ASP A 101 -0.84 -12.27 -14.16
C ASP A 101 -1.43 -10.91 -14.55
N ASN A 102 -2.73 -10.66 -14.28
CA ASN A 102 -3.39 -9.39 -14.59
C ASN A 102 -3.27 -8.35 -13.47
N MET A 103 -2.35 -8.54 -12.52
CA MET A 103 -2.13 -7.65 -11.38
C MET A 103 -3.41 -7.41 -10.56
N GLY A 104 -4.18 -8.46 -10.30
CA GLY A 104 -5.34 -8.39 -9.41
C GLY A 104 -4.97 -8.07 -7.97
N TYR A 105 -5.93 -7.51 -7.24
CA TYR A 105 -5.80 -7.22 -5.82
C TYR A 105 -5.84 -8.50 -4.98
N SER A 106 -5.08 -8.51 -3.89
CA SER A 106 -5.21 -9.53 -2.85
C SER A 106 -6.13 -9.02 -1.74
N LEU A 107 -6.99 -9.92 -1.25
CA LEU A 107 -7.93 -9.67 -0.17
C LEU A 107 -7.36 -10.04 1.20
N VAL A 108 -6.15 -10.57 1.30
CA VAL A 108 -5.46 -10.89 2.57
C VAL A 108 -5.45 -9.72 3.56
N TRP A 109 -5.49 -8.49 3.07
CA TRP A 109 -5.55 -7.30 3.93
C TRP A 109 -6.94 -7.02 4.53
N TRP A 110 -7.99 -7.56 3.91
CA TRP A 110 -9.40 -7.40 4.29
C TRP A 110 -9.98 -8.61 5.04
N GLU A 111 -9.17 -9.64 5.29
CA GLU A 111 -9.51 -10.82 6.10
C GLU A 111 -9.12 -10.61 7.58
#